data_AF-A0A3G2T3W3-F1
#
_entry.id   AF-A0A3G2T3W3-F1
#
_cell.length_a   1.000
_cell.length_b   1.000
_cell.length_c   1.000
_cell.angle_alpha   90.00
_cell.angle_beta   90.00
_cell.angle_gamma   90.00
#
_symmetry.space_group_name_H-M   'P 1'
#
loop_
_entity.id
_entity.type
_entity.pdbx_description
1 polymer ?
#
loop_
_entity_poly.entity_id
_entity_poly.type
_entity_poly.pdbx_seq_one_letter_code
_entity_poly.pdbx_strand_id
1 'polypeptide(L)'
;MQRIDSVNARANQNGQGKNGFHDNADLSGQDATYLTPPFMNALQEELANAIEGFSKSLDPTDNTQLLAVLKQIGQQASNASDDLKQRVIQLESFVENSVDYFYPVGTIVDFGIQNINPNVRFVGTTWIRHGEGRVSVGLIVDSDPTAPSWTKNVNGFGGAFNQSLEVENLPPHKHSKTEKFNKFAALAQDVRSTVYDKNEEYGGLTSSENDNSKIEMEMAVSSLTAKAWEDAIEQSVGEGEMFSIVQPSIVVNRWVRIA
;
A
#
# COMPACT_ATOMS: atom_id res chain seq x y z
N MET A 1 21.42 56.44 25.78
CA MET A 1 21.90 57.83 25.59
C MET A 1 21.38 58.81 26.65
N GLN A 2 22.27 59.65 27.21
CA GLN A 2 21.87 60.77 28.07
C GLN A 2 21.14 61.88 27.28
N ARG A 3 20.16 62.54 27.90
CA ARG A 3 19.57 63.76 27.34
C ARG A 3 20.50 64.94 27.54
N ILE A 4 20.30 66.01 26.77
CA ILE A 4 21.05 67.25 26.96
C ILE A 4 20.70 67.87 28.32
N ASP A 5 21.74 68.16 29.10
CA ASP A 5 21.69 68.61 30.49
C ASP A 5 22.51 69.89 30.72
N SER A 6 22.83 70.61 29.64
CA SER A 6 23.47 71.93 29.70
C SER A 6 22.64 72.89 30.56
N VAL A 7 23.27 73.90 31.16
CA VAL A 7 22.57 74.84 32.05
C VAL A 7 21.47 75.64 31.32
N ASN A 8 21.60 75.78 30.01
CA ASN A 8 20.64 76.46 29.16
C ASN A 8 19.75 75.49 28.34
N ALA A 9 19.76 74.20 28.65
CA ALA A 9 18.85 73.24 28.04
C ALA A 9 17.39 73.61 28.35
N ARG A 10 16.54 73.60 27.32
CA ARG A 10 15.14 74.00 27.48
C ARG A 10 14.40 72.96 28.29
N ALA A 11 13.86 73.39 29.44
CA ALA A 11 13.07 72.53 30.29
C ALA A 11 11.83 72.01 29.56
N ASN A 12 11.55 70.71 29.71
CA ASN A 12 10.36 70.04 29.17
C ASN A 12 10.12 70.12 27.65
N GLN A 13 11.15 70.47 26.85
CA GLN A 13 11.02 70.57 25.39
C GLN A 13 10.47 69.29 24.73
N ASN A 14 10.77 68.13 25.29
CA ASN A 14 10.34 66.83 24.79
C ASN A 14 9.30 66.15 25.72
N GLY A 15 8.56 66.93 26.51
CA GLY A 15 7.61 66.47 27.51
C GLY A 15 8.09 66.65 28.95
N GLN A 16 7.22 66.41 29.93
CA GLN A 16 7.51 66.65 31.35
C GLN A 16 8.77 65.90 31.82
N GLY A 17 9.69 66.62 32.45
CA GLY A 17 11.00 66.14 32.91
C GLY A 17 12.02 65.90 31.79
N LYS A 18 11.71 66.23 30.54
CA LYS A 18 12.55 65.88 29.38
C LYS A 18 13.08 67.14 28.70
N ASN A 19 14.24 67.60 29.17
CA ASN A 19 14.94 68.74 28.58
C ASN A 19 15.33 68.46 27.11
N GLY A 20 15.56 69.51 26.33
CA GLY A 20 15.91 69.41 24.92
C GLY A 20 16.67 70.61 24.35
N PHE A 21 17.08 70.46 23.09
CA PHE A 21 17.70 71.52 22.30
C PHE A 21 16.65 72.56 21.87
N HIS A 22 16.98 73.83 22.02
CA HIS A 22 16.12 74.95 21.64
C HIS A 22 17.00 76.19 21.39
N ASP A 23 16.56 77.09 20.53
CA ASP A 23 17.26 78.36 20.27
C ASP A 23 17.05 79.40 21.39
N ASN A 24 16.09 79.16 22.27
CA ASN A 24 15.69 79.98 23.43
C ASN A 24 15.36 81.43 23.09
N ALA A 25 14.98 81.70 21.83
CA ALA A 25 14.70 83.06 21.34
C ALA A 25 13.49 83.74 22.04
N ASP A 26 12.63 82.94 22.69
CA ASP A 26 11.47 83.40 23.45
C ASP A 26 11.82 83.86 24.88
N LEU A 27 13.04 83.57 25.36
CA LEU A 27 13.51 83.94 26.69
C LEU A 27 14.61 84.99 26.58
N SER A 28 14.33 86.20 27.08
CA SER A 28 15.29 87.30 27.04
C SER A 28 16.57 86.98 27.81
N GLY A 29 17.72 87.14 27.16
CA GLY A 29 19.04 86.92 27.76
C GLY A 29 19.45 85.45 27.92
N GLN A 30 18.74 84.51 27.28
CA GLN A 30 19.11 83.10 27.28
C GLN A 30 19.69 82.67 25.93
N ASP A 31 20.91 82.15 25.94
CA ASP A 31 21.54 81.60 24.75
C ASP A 31 20.89 80.28 24.32
N ALA A 32 21.03 79.95 23.03
CA ALA A 32 20.65 78.66 22.47
C ALA A 32 21.37 77.50 23.18
N THR A 33 20.67 76.37 23.36
CA THR A 33 21.22 75.18 24.03
C THR A 33 22.58 74.79 23.46
N TYR A 34 23.65 74.85 24.27
CA TYR A 34 24.99 74.50 23.81
C TYR A 34 25.22 72.98 23.87
N LEU A 35 26.05 72.47 22.95
CA LEU A 35 26.49 71.08 22.95
C LEU A 35 27.50 70.85 24.10
N THR A 36 27.33 69.77 24.86
CA THR A 36 28.25 69.41 25.95
C THR A 36 29.13 68.23 25.55
N PRO A 37 30.41 68.17 26.00
CA PRO A 37 31.27 67.01 25.75
C PRO A 37 30.66 65.68 26.24
N PRO A 38 30.05 65.59 27.45
CA PRO A 38 29.35 64.39 27.86
C PRO A 38 28.26 63.93 26.88
N PHE A 39 27.48 64.87 26.32
CA PHE A 39 26.45 64.55 25.34
C PHE A 39 27.03 64.05 24.01
N MET A 40 28.08 64.73 23.51
CA MET A 40 28.75 64.35 22.26
C MET A 40 29.47 63.00 22.37
N ASN A 41 30.13 62.74 23.50
CA ASN A 41 30.74 61.44 23.78
C ASN A 41 29.67 60.35 23.83
N ALA A 42 28.51 60.61 24.46
CA ALA A 42 27.43 59.65 24.48
C ALA A 42 26.89 59.33 23.07
N LEU A 43 26.77 60.32 22.17
CA LEU A 43 26.42 60.06 20.76
C LEU A 43 27.46 59.18 20.07
N GLN A 44 28.73 59.55 20.22
CA GLN A 44 29.84 58.82 19.58
C GLN A 44 29.86 57.37 20.03
N GLU A 45 29.77 57.12 21.34
CA GLU A 45 29.82 55.77 21.89
C GLU A 45 28.62 54.93 21.45
N GLU A 46 27.41 55.47 21.31
CA GLU A 46 26.26 54.70 20.81
C GLU A 46 26.47 54.24 19.35
N LEU A 47 27.03 55.10 18.51
CA LEU A 47 27.36 54.76 17.12
C LEU A 47 28.55 53.80 17.03
N ALA A 48 29.58 54.02 17.84
CA ALA A 48 30.77 53.18 17.91
C ALA A 48 30.41 51.76 18.37
N ASN A 49 29.67 51.64 19.47
CA ASN A 49 29.18 50.36 19.99
C ASN A 49 28.31 49.63 18.97
N ALA A 50 27.48 50.33 18.18
CA ALA A 50 26.69 49.72 17.12
C ALA A 50 27.57 49.17 15.98
N ILE A 51 28.69 49.81 15.65
CA ILE A 51 29.62 49.34 14.61
C ILE A 51 30.44 48.14 15.12
N GLU A 52 31.03 48.29 16.30
CA GLU A 52 31.87 47.27 16.94
C GLU A 52 31.07 46.03 17.34
N GLY A 53 29.81 46.20 17.75
CA GLY A 53 28.88 45.11 18.03
C GLY A 53 28.63 44.19 16.83
N PHE A 54 28.87 44.66 15.60
CA PHE A 54 28.84 43.88 14.37
C PHE A 54 30.24 43.42 13.90
N SER A 55 31.19 43.36 14.84
CA SER A 55 32.58 42.93 14.61
C SER A 55 33.33 43.74 13.57
N LYS A 56 33.00 45.04 13.42
CA LYS A 56 33.76 45.98 12.59
C LYS A 56 34.61 46.89 13.46
N SER A 57 35.86 47.12 13.07
CA SER A 57 36.73 48.08 13.75
C SER A 57 36.39 49.50 13.32
N LEU A 58 36.50 50.45 14.26
CA LEU A 58 36.30 51.87 13.99
C LEU A 58 37.44 52.44 13.14
N ASP A 59 37.09 53.08 12.03
CA ASP A 59 38.01 53.81 11.17
C ASP A 59 37.66 55.31 11.14
N PRO A 60 38.51 56.21 11.69
CA PRO A 60 38.24 57.64 11.69
C PRO A 60 38.22 58.27 10.29
N THR A 61 38.69 57.56 9.26
CA THR A 61 38.68 58.00 7.87
C THR A 61 37.47 57.53 7.06
N ASP A 62 36.66 56.61 7.61
CA ASP A 62 35.46 56.08 6.96
C ASP A 62 34.18 56.56 7.66
N ASN A 63 33.43 57.45 7.02
CA ASN A 63 32.14 57.93 7.50
C ASN A 63 30.95 57.05 7.07
N THR A 64 31.20 55.89 6.45
CA THR A 64 30.18 54.96 5.93
C THR A 64 30.01 53.69 6.76
N GLN A 65 30.77 53.53 7.85
CA GLN A 65 30.79 52.31 8.67
C GLN A 65 29.41 51.88 9.18
N LEU A 66 28.62 52.83 9.70
CA LEU A 66 27.24 52.57 10.14
C LEU A 66 26.36 52.10 8.97
N LEU A 67 26.47 52.77 7.81
CA LEU A 67 25.77 52.36 6.59
C LEU A 67 26.17 50.93 6.18
N ALA A 68 27.46 50.59 6.32
CA ALA A 68 27.95 49.26 6.00
C ALA A 68 27.37 48.18 6.95
N VAL A 69 27.15 48.50 8.23
CA VAL A 69 26.45 47.61 9.18
C VAL A 69 24.99 47.43 8.80
N LEU A 70 24.27 48.53 8.50
CA LEU A 70 22.86 48.46 8.09
C LEU A 70 22.67 47.63 6.81
N LYS A 71 23.57 47.79 5.83
CA LYS A 71 23.60 46.95 4.62
C LYS A 71 23.85 45.48 4.96
N GLN A 72 24.76 45.19 5.88
CA GLN A 72 25.05 43.82 6.31
C GLN A 72 23.85 43.16 6.99
N ILE A 73 23.12 43.88 7.85
CA ILE A 73 21.88 43.39 8.47
C ILE A 73 20.84 43.08 7.38
N GLY A 74 20.63 44.00 6.43
CA GLY A 74 19.72 43.78 5.31
C GLY A 74 20.10 42.56 4.46
N GLN A 75 21.39 42.39 4.19
CA GLN A 75 21.89 41.23 3.44
C GLN A 75 21.71 39.92 4.22
N GLN A 76 22.02 39.90 5.51
CA GLN A 76 21.80 38.73 6.36
C GLN A 76 20.32 38.33 6.40
N ALA A 77 19.41 39.30 6.52
CA ALA A 77 17.97 39.07 6.47
C ALA A 77 17.52 38.52 5.10
N SER A 78 18.04 39.06 4.00
CA SER A 78 17.77 38.55 2.65
C SER A 78 18.25 37.10 2.49
N ASN A 79 19.48 36.82 2.89
CA ASN A 79 20.07 35.48 2.80
C ASN A 79 19.26 34.46 3.63
N ALA A 80 18.85 34.83 4.84
CA ALA A 80 18.02 33.97 5.68
C ALA A 80 16.63 33.74 5.06
N SER A 81 16.04 34.78 4.45
CA SER A 81 14.77 34.64 3.72
C SER A 81 14.91 33.70 2.51
N ASP A 82 16.00 33.80 1.77
CA ASP A 82 16.24 32.93 0.61
C ASP A 82 16.52 31.48 1.01
N ASP A 83 17.29 31.24 2.08
CA ASP A 83 17.47 29.89 2.64
C ASP A 83 16.13 29.27 3.07
N LEU A 84 15.28 30.03 3.74
CA LEU A 84 13.93 29.57 4.12
C LEU A 84 13.09 29.21 2.90
N LYS A 85 13.09 30.05 1.84
CA LYS A 85 12.37 29.73 0.59
C LYS A 85 12.90 28.43 -0.03
N GLN A 86 14.22 28.25 -0.07
CA GLN A 86 14.81 27.02 -0.62
C GLN A 86 14.41 25.78 0.18
N ARG A 87 14.44 25.86 1.52
CA ARG A 87 13.97 24.75 2.38
C ARG A 87 12.50 24.44 2.16
N VAL A 88 11.64 25.45 1.99
CA VAL A 88 10.21 25.25 1.68
C VAL A 88 10.05 24.53 0.35
N ILE A 89 10.73 24.99 -0.71
CA ILE A 89 10.70 24.33 -2.03
C ILE A 89 11.17 22.88 -1.94
N GLN A 90 12.22 22.60 -1.17
CA GLN A 90 12.71 21.23 -0.96
C GLN A 90 11.67 20.35 -0.25
N LEU A 91 10.97 20.89 0.74
CA LEU A 91 9.90 20.18 1.44
C LEU A 91 8.71 19.91 0.53
N GLU A 92 8.30 20.90 -0.28
CA GLU A 92 7.24 20.74 -1.28
C GLU A 92 7.61 19.65 -2.28
N SER A 93 8.81 19.70 -2.84
CA SER A 93 9.33 18.67 -3.75
C SER A 93 9.38 17.29 -3.10
N PHE A 94 9.80 17.19 -1.84
CA PHE A 94 9.80 15.92 -1.12
C PHE A 94 8.37 15.38 -0.95
N VAL A 95 7.41 16.22 -0.57
CA VAL A 95 6.02 15.82 -0.38
C VAL A 95 5.41 15.33 -1.70
N GLU A 96 5.61 16.06 -2.79
CA GLU A 96 5.11 15.69 -4.12
C GLU A 96 5.67 14.35 -4.60
N ASN A 97 6.98 14.11 -4.39
CA ASN A 97 7.64 12.88 -4.85
C ASN A 97 7.60 11.73 -3.82
N SER A 98 7.08 11.97 -2.61
CA SER A 98 7.11 10.97 -1.53
C SER A 98 6.38 9.69 -1.90
N VAL A 99 5.23 9.82 -2.57
CA VAL A 99 4.42 8.66 -3.00
C VAL A 99 5.16 7.85 -4.06
N ASP A 100 5.88 8.50 -4.97
CA ASP A 100 6.70 7.84 -6.00
C ASP A 100 7.88 7.08 -5.39
N TYR A 101 8.49 7.63 -4.34
CA TYR A 101 9.59 6.99 -3.65
C TYR A 101 9.16 5.73 -2.89
N PHE A 102 8.05 5.80 -2.15
CA PHE A 102 7.58 4.65 -1.35
C PHE A 102 6.76 3.64 -2.15
N TYR A 103 6.03 4.11 -3.16
CA TYR A 103 5.10 3.31 -3.97
C TYR A 103 5.28 3.62 -5.47
N PRO A 104 6.39 3.18 -6.08
CA PRO A 104 6.60 3.39 -7.50
C PRO A 104 5.50 2.74 -8.36
N VAL A 105 5.38 3.17 -9.62
CA VAL A 105 4.43 2.56 -10.57
C VAL A 105 4.73 1.06 -10.71
N GLY A 106 3.67 0.24 -10.65
CA GLY A 106 3.76 -1.22 -10.62
C GLY A 106 3.75 -1.83 -9.21
N THR A 107 3.88 -1.03 -8.14
CA THR A 107 3.76 -1.55 -6.78
C THR A 107 2.34 -2.05 -6.50
N ILE A 108 2.26 -3.23 -5.87
CA ILE A 108 1.03 -3.83 -5.37
C ILE A 108 0.98 -3.61 -3.86
N VAL A 109 -0.16 -3.15 -3.35
CA VAL A 109 -0.40 -2.90 -1.93
C VAL A 109 -1.68 -3.57 -1.46
N ASP A 110 -1.63 -4.11 -0.25
CA ASP A 110 -2.77 -4.74 0.43
C ASP A 110 -3.22 -3.87 1.60
N PHE A 111 -4.52 -3.59 1.66
CA PHE A 111 -5.12 -2.87 2.77
C PHE A 111 -6.09 -3.78 3.53
N GLY A 112 -5.94 -3.82 4.86
CA GLY A 112 -6.90 -4.42 5.78
C GLY A 112 -8.17 -3.58 6.00
N ILE A 113 -8.36 -2.51 5.23
CA ILE A 113 -9.48 -1.56 5.34
C ILE A 113 -10.38 -1.73 4.12
N GLN A 114 -11.65 -2.06 4.32
CA GLN A 114 -12.58 -2.41 3.24
C GLN A 114 -12.80 -1.26 2.25
N ASN A 115 -12.99 -0.03 2.74
CA ASN A 115 -13.43 1.12 1.92
C ASN A 115 -12.31 2.10 1.56
N ILE A 116 -11.05 1.66 1.54
CA ILE A 116 -9.96 2.52 1.09
C ILE A 116 -9.92 2.60 -0.44
N ASN A 117 -9.80 3.83 -0.95
CA ASN A 117 -9.53 4.12 -2.34
C ASN A 117 -8.22 4.93 -2.43
N PRO A 118 -7.11 4.30 -2.87
CA PRO A 118 -5.82 4.96 -3.01
C PRO A 118 -5.84 6.18 -3.93
N ASN A 119 -6.72 6.23 -4.93
CA ASN A 119 -6.87 7.38 -5.82
C ASN A 119 -7.35 8.65 -5.08
N VAL A 120 -8.03 8.49 -3.94
CA VAL A 120 -8.47 9.60 -3.08
C VAL A 120 -7.42 9.90 -2.02
N ARG A 121 -6.73 8.86 -1.51
CA ARG A 121 -5.76 9.00 -0.41
C ARG A 121 -4.42 9.57 -0.89
N PHE A 122 -3.98 9.18 -2.08
CA PHE A 122 -2.72 9.56 -2.70
C PHE A 122 -3.03 10.37 -3.96
N VAL A 123 -3.39 11.63 -3.74
CA VAL A 123 -3.76 12.56 -4.83
C VAL A 123 -2.63 12.66 -5.85
N GLY A 124 -2.97 12.69 -7.14
CA GLY A 124 -2.00 12.75 -8.24
C GLY A 124 -1.53 11.38 -8.74
N THR A 125 -1.97 10.28 -8.12
CA THR A 125 -1.64 8.92 -8.55
C THR A 125 -2.88 8.16 -9.05
N THR A 126 -2.66 7.13 -9.85
CA THR A 126 -3.72 6.27 -10.40
C THR A 126 -3.50 4.82 -9.98
N TRP A 127 -4.55 4.23 -9.42
CA TRP A 127 -4.58 2.87 -8.90
C TRP A 127 -5.79 2.11 -9.41
N ILE A 128 -5.58 0.84 -9.73
CA ILE A 128 -6.64 -0.09 -10.12
C ILE A 128 -6.69 -1.30 -9.20
N ARG A 129 -7.87 -1.92 -9.08
CA ARG A 129 -8.03 -3.19 -8.37
C ARG A 129 -7.10 -4.24 -8.98
N HIS A 130 -6.43 -5.01 -8.13
CA HIS A 130 -5.50 -6.03 -8.59
C HIS A 130 -5.81 -7.39 -7.97
N GLY A 131 -5.89 -8.42 -8.82
CA GLY A 131 -6.03 -9.81 -8.37
C GLY A 131 -7.36 -10.13 -7.70
N GLU A 132 -8.47 -9.49 -8.09
CA GLU A 132 -9.79 -9.80 -7.52
C GLU A 132 -10.12 -11.29 -7.67
N GLY A 133 -10.50 -11.94 -6.56
CA GLY A 133 -10.76 -13.37 -6.49
C GLY A 133 -9.52 -14.27 -6.66
N ARG A 134 -8.30 -13.72 -6.56
CA ARG A 134 -7.04 -14.45 -6.81
C ARG A 134 -6.07 -14.30 -5.64
N VAL A 135 -5.17 -15.27 -5.52
CA VAL A 135 -4.05 -15.23 -4.58
C VAL A 135 -2.76 -14.84 -5.30
N SER A 136 -1.85 -14.17 -4.59
CA SER A 136 -0.51 -13.85 -5.11
C SER A 136 0.38 -15.08 -5.03
N VAL A 137 1.06 -15.38 -6.14
CA VAL A 137 2.05 -16.46 -6.22
C VAL A 137 3.38 -15.86 -6.65
N GLY A 138 4.47 -16.28 -5.99
CA GLY A 138 5.81 -15.80 -6.32
C GLY A 138 6.19 -16.16 -7.75
N LEU A 139 6.81 -15.21 -8.46
CA LEU A 139 7.36 -15.45 -9.79
C LEU A 139 8.49 -16.48 -9.70
N ILE A 140 8.42 -17.52 -10.52
CA ILE A 140 9.49 -18.51 -10.64
C ILE A 140 10.48 -17.98 -11.68
N VAL A 141 11.67 -17.60 -11.21
CA VAL A 141 12.77 -17.06 -12.03
C VAL A 141 13.71 -18.14 -12.58
N ASP A 142 13.69 -19.33 -11.98
CA ASP A 142 14.53 -20.46 -12.39
C ASP A 142 13.83 -21.33 -13.43
N SER A 143 14.62 -22.00 -14.26
CA SER A 143 14.15 -22.88 -15.33
C SER A 143 13.64 -24.22 -14.81
N ASP A 144 12.80 -24.25 -13.77
CA ASP A 144 12.10 -25.48 -13.38
C ASP A 144 11.21 -25.91 -14.56
N PRO A 145 11.52 -27.03 -15.24
CA PRO A 145 10.74 -27.46 -16.38
C PRO A 145 9.35 -27.98 -15.98
N THR A 146 9.16 -28.33 -14.70
CA THR A 146 7.91 -28.87 -14.15
C THR A 146 6.96 -27.78 -13.65
N ALA A 147 7.46 -26.57 -13.44
CA ALA A 147 6.65 -25.44 -13.02
C ALA A 147 5.62 -25.05 -14.10
N PRO A 148 4.34 -24.79 -13.72
CA PRO A 148 3.33 -24.31 -14.65
C PRO A 148 3.77 -23.05 -15.41
N SER A 149 3.40 -22.92 -16.68
CA SER A 149 3.84 -21.79 -17.51
C SER A 149 3.36 -20.43 -16.99
N TRP A 150 2.20 -20.38 -16.34
CA TRP A 150 1.63 -19.15 -15.80
C TRP A 150 2.42 -18.59 -14.61
N THR A 151 3.26 -19.38 -13.93
CA THR A 151 4.09 -18.88 -12.80
C THR A 151 5.42 -18.29 -13.27
N LYS A 152 5.72 -18.34 -14.57
CA LYS A 152 7.00 -17.90 -15.15
C LYS A 152 6.96 -16.47 -15.69
N ASN A 153 5.79 -15.85 -15.75
CA ASN A 153 5.60 -14.48 -16.21
C ASN A 153 4.83 -13.68 -15.16
N VAL A 154 5.23 -12.43 -14.97
CA VAL A 154 4.43 -11.48 -14.17
C VAL A 154 3.07 -11.30 -14.85
N ASN A 155 2.00 -11.28 -14.05
CA ASN A 155 0.60 -11.26 -14.50
C ASN A 155 0.12 -12.55 -15.20
N GLY A 156 0.83 -13.67 -15.07
CA GLY A 156 0.26 -14.97 -15.42
C GLY A 156 -0.88 -15.36 -14.48
N PHE A 157 -1.92 -15.99 -15.03
CA PHE A 157 -3.12 -16.41 -14.28
C PHE A 157 -3.29 -17.93 -14.32
N GLY A 158 -3.74 -18.50 -13.22
CA GLY A 158 -4.06 -19.93 -13.10
C GLY A 158 -4.94 -20.22 -11.88
N GLY A 159 -5.25 -21.50 -11.68
CA GLY A 159 -6.11 -21.98 -10.59
C GLY A 159 -7.60 -22.02 -10.93
N ALA A 160 -8.38 -22.64 -10.05
CA ALA A 160 -9.83 -22.74 -10.12
C ALA A 160 -10.43 -22.67 -8.70
N PHE A 161 -11.72 -22.36 -8.60
CA PHE A 161 -12.43 -22.39 -7.30
C PHE A 161 -12.89 -23.80 -6.93
N ASN A 162 -13.34 -24.58 -7.92
CA ASN A 162 -13.86 -25.92 -7.73
C ASN A 162 -13.23 -26.88 -8.75
N GLN A 163 -13.21 -28.16 -8.40
CA GLN A 163 -12.78 -29.26 -9.27
C GLN A 163 -13.84 -30.37 -9.22
N SER A 164 -14.07 -31.03 -10.37
CA SER A 164 -14.81 -32.28 -10.47
C SER A 164 -13.81 -33.44 -10.68
N LEU A 165 -14.11 -34.63 -10.18
CA LEU A 165 -13.31 -35.82 -10.45
C LEU A 165 -13.78 -36.47 -11.75
N GLU A 166 -12.86 -36.62 -12.69
CA GLU A 166 -13.05 -37.44 -13.89
C GLU A 166 -12.54 -38.86 -13.64
N VAL A 167 -12.95 -39.81 -14.49
CA VAL A 167 -12.53 -41.23 -14.38
C VAL A 167 -11.00 -41.37 -14.38
N GLU A 168 -10.29 -40.52 -15.13
CA GLU A 168 -8.81 -40.49 -15.18
C GLU A 168 -8.17 -40.06 -13.85
N ASN A 169 -8.92 -39.38 -12.97
CA ASN A 169 -8.42 -38.95 -11.66
C ASN A 169 -8.58 -40.04 -10.59
N LEU A 170 -9.29 -41.13 -10.89
CA LEU A 170 -9.52 -42.20 -9.92
C LEU A 170 -8.32 -43.15 -9.87
N PRO A 171 -7.79 -43.47 -8.67
CA PRO A 171 -6.71 -44.43 -8.55
C PRO A 171 -7.19 -45.81 -9.03
N PRO A 172 -6.30 -46.62 -9.66
CA PRO A 172 -6.60 -48.01 -9.94
C PRO A 172 -7.00 -48.72 -8.65
N HIS A 173 -8.24 -49.20 -8.60
CA HIS A 173 -8.75 -49.93 -7.45
C HIS A 173 -9.22 -51.31 -7.88
N LYS A 174 -9.12 -52.27 -6.95
CA LYS A 174 -9.62 -53.62 -7.12
C LYS A 174 -10.66 -53.86 -6.05
N HIS A 175 -11.80 -54.40 -6.44
CA HIS A 175 -12.89 -54.73 -5.52
C HIS A 175 -12.63 -56.04 -4.72
N SER A 176 -11.45 -56.68 -4.87
CA SER A 176 -11.02 -57.88 -4.13
C SER A 176 -9.48 -58.02 -4.14
N LYS A 177 -8.91 -58.45 -3.01
CA LYS A 177 -7.46 -58.63 -2.83
C LYS A 177 -6.91 -59.93 -3.43
N THR A 178 -7.73 -60.94 -3.69
CA THR A 178 -7.24 -62.31 -3.98
C THR A 178 -7.98 -63.10 -5.05
N GLU A 179 -9.11 -62.62 -5.61
CA GLU A 179 -10.00 -63.49 -6.37
C GLU A 179 -10.29 -63.02 -7.81
N LYS A 180 -10.35 -63.99 -8.73
CA LYS A 180 -10.65 -63.83 -10.17
C LYS A 180 -12.09 -63.38 -10.46
N PHE A 181 -12.91 -63.22 -9.44
CA PHE A 181 -14.31 -62.83 -9.55
C PHE A 181 -14.59 -61.61 -8.69
N ASN A 182 -14.08 -60.45 -9.13
CA ASN A 182 -14.66 -59.15 -8.76
C ASN A 182 -16.05 -59.08 -9.37
N LYS A 183 -17.05 -59.62 -8.68
CA LYS A 183 -18.41 -59.60 -9.15
C LYS A 183 -19.23 -58.74 -8.21
N PHE A 184 -19.48 -57.51 -8.67
CA PHE A 184 -20.62 -56.70 -8.25
C PHE A 184 -21.82 -57.64 -8.03
N ALA A 185 -22.49 -57.53 -6.87
CA ALA A 185 -23.83 -58.08 -6.75
C ALA A 185 -24.71 -57.23 -7.66
N ALA A 186 -25.32 -57.82 -8.67
CA ALA A 186 -26.36 -57.17 -9.46
C ALA A 186 -27.72 -57.56 -8.88
N LEU A 187 -28.69 -56.66 -8.84
CA LEU A 187 -30.06 -57.08 -8.58
C LEU A 187 -30.52 -57.91 -9.78
N ALA A 188 -31.36 -58.92 -9.54
CA ALA A 188 -31.91 -59.76 -10.60
C ALA A 188 -32.57 -58.92 -11.71
N GLN A 189 -33.18 -57.79 -11.37
CA GLN A 189 -33.75 -56.83 -12.33
C GLN A 189 -32.73 -56.13 -13.25
N ASP A 190 -31.48 -55.91 -12.82
CA ASP A 190 -30.48 -55.18 -13.62
C ASP A 190 -29.83 -56.07 -14.69
N VAL A 191 -29.77 -57.38 -14.42
CA VAL A 191 -29.31 -58.42 -15.37
C VAL A 191 -30.45 -58.83 -16.32
N ARG A 192 -31.70 -58.52 -15.98
CA ARG A 192 -32.91 -59.00 -16.67
C ARG A 192 -33.17 -58.38 -18.04
N SER A 193 -32.49 -57.28 -18.41
CA SER A 193 -32.92 -56.48 -19.57
C SER A 193 -32.60 -57.07 -20.96
N THR A 194 -31.80 -58.13 -21.09
CA THR A 194 -31.46 -58.67 -22.43
C THR A 194 -31.89 -60.11 -22.70
N VAL A 195 -32.11 -60.99 -21.72
CA VAL A 195 -32.38 -62.42 -22.00
C VAL A 195 -33.34 -63.12 -21.02
N TYR A 196 -34.10 -62.40 -20.18
CA TYR A 196 -34.88 -63.11 -19.16
C TYR A 196 -36.18 -63.78 -19.65
N ASP A 197 -36.51 -63.79 -20.95
CA ASP A 197 -37.80 -64.39 -21.32
C ASP A 197 -37.85 -65.30 -22.55
N LYS A 198 -36.80 -65.44 -23.36
CA LYS A 198 -36.91 -66.24 -24.60
C LYS A 198 -35.60 -66.87 -25.03
N ASN A 199 -35.19 -67.97 -24.40
CA ASN A 199 -34.72 -69.17 -25.11
C ASN A 199 -34.21 -70.22 -24.13
N GLU A 200 -34.80 -71.42 -24.20
CA GLU A 200 -34.34 -72.66 -23.54
C GLU A 200 -32.95 -73.12 -24.06
N GLU A 201 -32.40 -72.45 -25.07
CA GLU A 201 -31.18 -72.85 -25.78
C GLU A 201 -29.87 -72.54 -25.03
N TYR A 202 -29.88 -71.66 -24.02
CA TYR A 202 -28.63 -71.13 -23.43
C TYR A 202 -28.33 -71.51 -21.99
N GLY A 203 -29.11 -72.40 -21.36
CA GLY A 203 -28.89 -72.84 -19.98
C GLY A 203 -29.07 -71.68 -18.99
N GLY A 204 -30.19 -71.70 -18.26
CA GLY A 204 -30.58 -70.63 -17.33
C GLY A 204 -29.40 -70.08 -16.52
N LEU A 205 -29.34 -68.75 -16.41
CA LEU A 205 -28.22 -68.00 -15.82
C LEU A 205 -28.04 -68.24 -14.31
N THR A 206 -28.88 -69.06 -13.70
CA THR A 206 -28.73 -69.57 -12.34
C THR A 206 -29.10 -71.06 -12.35
N SER A 207 -28.28 -71.90 -11.71
CA SER A 207 -28.77 -73.21 -11.27
C SER A 207 -29.96 -72.97 -10.35
N SER A 208 -30.98 -73.82 -10.45
CA SER A 208 -32.25 -73.76 -9.71
C SER A 208 -32.14 -73.80 -8.18
N GLU A 209 -30.95 -73.61 -7.62
CA GLU A 209 -30.65 -73.65 -6.20
C GLU A 209 -30.41 -72.26 -5.59
N ASN A 210 -30.31 -71.19 -6.41
CA ASN A 210 -29.98 -69.84 -5.93
C ASN A 210 -31.00 -68.75 -6.35
N ASP A 211 -32.23 -69.15 -6.69
CA ASP A 211 -33.39 -68.25 -6.87
C ASP A 211 -34.35 -68.53 -5.71
N ASN A 212 -34.20 -67.81 -4.60
CA ASN A 212 -34.94 -68.12 -3.38
C ASN A 212 -36.35 -67.51 -3.40
N SER A 213 -36.69 -66.64 -4.36
CA SER A 213 -38.01 -65.99 -4.32
C SER A 213 -38.60 -65.44 -5.63
N LYS A 214 -37.91 -65.47 -6.79
CA LYS A 214 -38.38 -64.92 -8.08
C LYS A 214 -38.79 -63.43 -8.03
N ILE A 215 -38.36 -62.66 -7.03
CA ILE A 215 -38.69 -61.24 -6.90
C ILE A 215 -37.62 -60.35 -7.55
N GLU A 216 -38.04 -59.20 -8.08
CA GLU A 216 -37.18 -58.27 -8.84
C GLU A 216 -36.03 -57.67 -8.00
N MET A 217 -36.18 -57.65 -6.68
CA MET A 217 -35.21 -57.09 -5.72
C MET A 217 -34.22 -58.12 -5.14
N GLU A 218 -34.16 -59.36 -5.66
CA GLU A 218 -33.22 -60.36 -5.16
C GLU A 218 -31.78 -60.09 -5.65
N MET A 219 -30.77 -60.24 -4.78
CA MET A 219 -29.37 -60.13 -5.17
C MET A 219 -28.91 -61.38 -5.92
N ALA A 220 -28.36 -61.23 -7.13
CA ALA A 220 -27.74 -62.32 -7.85
C ALA A 220 -26.32 -62.58 -7.30
N VAL A 221 -26.19 -63.56 -6.40
CA VAL A 221 -24.93 -63.86 -5.68
C VAL A 221 -24.12 -65.04 -6.25
N SER A 222 -24.52 -65.63 -7.39
CA SER A 222 -23.74 -66.73 -8.00
C SER A 222 -23.89 -66.87 -9.51
N SER A 223 -22.83 -67.37 -10.15
CA SER A 223 -22.81 -68.05 -11.46
C SER A 223 -23.42 -67.33 -12.68
N LEU A 224 -23.44 -66.00 -12.67
CA LEU A 224 -23.71 -65.21 -13.89
C LEU A 224 -22.78 -65.65 -15.05
N THR A 225 -23.36 -66.02 -16.20
CA THR A 225 -22.59 -66.42 -17.40
C THR A 225 -21.76 -65.26 -17.95
N ALA A 226 -20.76 -65.56 -18.78
CA ALA A 226 -19.93 -64.52 -19.42
C ALA A 226 -20.77 -63.48 -20.19
N LYS A 227 -21.83 -63.91 -20.89
CA LYS A 227 -22.72 -63.02 -21.62
C LYS A 227 -23.55 -62.11 -20.70
N ALA A 228 -24.00 -62.63 -19.55
CA ALA A 228 -24.70 -61.82 -18.55
C ALA A 228 -23.78 -60.78 -17.89
N TRP A 229 -22.46 -60.99 -17.90
CA TRP A 229 -21.48 -59.98 -17.51
C TRP A 229 -21.22 -58.93 -18.58
N GLU A 230 -21.25 -59.31 -19.86
CA GLU A 230 -21.12 -58.38 -20.98
C GLU A 230 -22.34 -57.44 -21.09
N ASP A 231 -23.52 -57.93 -20.74
CA ASP A 231 -24.79 -57.17 -20.79
C ASP A 231 -25.11 -56.42 -19.49
N ALA A 232 -24.31 -56.57 -18.43
CA ALA A 232 -24.55 -55.90 -17.15
C ALA A 232 -24.35 -54.38 -17.30
N ILE A 233 -25.35 -53.60 -16.91
CA ILE A 233 -25.32 -52.13 -16.96
C ILE A 233 -24.84 -51.59 -15.61
N GLU A 234 -23.82 -50.74 -15.63
CA GLU A 234 -23.34 -50.03 -14.45
C GLU A 234 -24.46 -49.14 -13.88
N GLN A 235 -24.89 -49.41 -12.64
CA GLN A 235 -26.07 -48.76 -12.06
C GLN A 235 -25.84 -47.29 -11.68
N SER A 236 -24.64 -46.92 -11.24
CA SER A 236 -24.31 -45.53 -10.93
C SER A 236 -22.81 -45.33 -10.82
N VAL A 237 -22.23 -44.54 -11.73
CA VAL A 237 -21.00 -43.81 -11.44
C VAL A 237 -21.36 -42.58 -10.62
N GLY A 238 -20.50 -42.17 -9.69
CA GLY A 238 -20.70 -40.89 -8.99
C GLY A 238 -20.78 -39.74 -10.01
N GLU A 239 -21.67 -38.77 -9.80
CA GLU A 239 -21.98 -37.72 -10.78
C GLU A 239 -20.87 -36.65 -10.95
N GLY A 240 -19.67 -36.89 -10.41
CA GLY A 240 -18.56 -35.95 -10.48
C GLY A 240 -18.90 -34.60 -9.85
N GLU A 241 -19.58 -34.59 -8.69
CA GLU A 241 -19.94 -33.34 -8.02
C GLU A 241 -18.70 -32.45 -7.79
N MET A 242 -18.87 -31.16 -8.05
CA MET A 242 -17.82 -30.18 -7.82
C MET A 242 -17.55 -30.04 -6.33
N PHE A 243 -16.27 -30.12 -5.93
CA PHE A 243 -15.84 -29.78 -4.59
C PHE A 243 -14.90 -28.57 -4.63
N SER A 244 -14.94 -27.77 -3.56
CA SER A 244 -14.07 -26.60 -3.42
C SER A 244 -12.62 -27.04 -3.26
N ILE A 245 -11.75 -26.41 -4.05
CA ILE A 245 -10.29 -26.52 -3.89
C ILE A 245 -9.69 -25.26 -3.25
N VAL A 246 -10.56 -24.34 -2.76
CA VAL A 246 -10.14 -23.12 -2.08
C VAL A 246 -9.71 -23.45 -0.66
N GLN A 247 -8.43 -23.24 -0.36
CA GLN A 247 -7.92 -23.30 1.01
C GLN A 247 -8.44 -22.14 1.87
N PRO A 248 -8.47 -22.28 3.21
CA PRO A 248 -8.77 -21.16 4.11
C PRO A 248 -7.91 -19.93 3.77
N SER A 249 -8.58 -18.80 3.55
CA SER A 249 -7.96 -17.58 3.05
C SER A 249 -8.62 -16.34 3.66
N ILE A 250 -7.88 -15.23 3.64
CA ILE A 250 -8.36 -13.92 4.05
C ILE A 250 -8.53 -13.03 2.83
N VAL A 251 -9.64 -12.30 2.79
CA VAL A 251 -9.91 -11.32 1.74
C VAL A 251 -9.36 -9.97 2.18
N VAL A 252 -8.46 -9.41 1.37
CA VAL A 252 -7.89 -8.08 1.56
C VAL A 252 -8.17 -7.19 0.36
N ASN A 253 -8.15 -5.89 0.59
CA ASN A 253 -8.38 -4.90 -0.44
C ASN A 253 -7.04 -4.60 -1.16
N ARG A 254 -6.83 -5.18 -2.35
CA ARG A 254 -5.58 -5.14 -3.11
C ARG A 254 -5.64 -4.18 -4.31
N TRP A 255 -4.62 -3.35 -4.45
CA TRP A 255 -4.47 -2.38 -5.55
C TRP A 255 -3.08 -2.45 -6.18
N VAL A 256 -2.99 -2.09 -7.46
CA VAL A 256 -1.73 -1.83 -8.15
C VAL A 256 -1.71 -0.39 -8.65
N ARG A 257 -0.56 0.27 -8.52
CA ARG A 257 -0.34 1.62 -9.07
C ARG A 257 0.00 1.53 -10.55
N ILE A 258 -0.68 2.32 -11.37
CA ILE A 258 -0.44 2.38 -12.82
C ILE A 258 0.07 3.73 -13.33
N ALA A 259 -0.10 4.80 -12.54
CA ALA A 259 0.48 6.13 -12.78
C ALA A 259 0.68 6.86 -11.46
#